data_AF-A0A838CIM2-F1
#
_entry.id   AF-A0A838CIM2-F1
#
_cell.length_a   1.000
_cell.length_b   1.000
_cell.length_c   1.000
_cell.angle_alpha   90.00
_cell.angle_beta   90.00
_cell.angle_gamma   90.00
#
_symmetry.space_group_name_H-M   'P 1'
#
loop_
_entity.id
_entity.type
_entity.pdbx_description
1 polymer ?
#
loop_
_entity_poly.entity_id
_entity_poly.type
_entity_poly.pdbx_seq_one_letter_code
_entity_poly.pdbx_strand_id
1 'polypeptide(L)'
;MDTTTFTTNLSLKEIEDRLSGLEKFKIKEKTEEELTVNVGDAFKYRFLGVYLTQDYQAPIRVEATENGDGTATVELSERGLEGTLVTTGKSDQFFAAAFEELQASLGG
;
A
#
# COMPACT_ATOMS: atom_id res chain seq x y z
N MET A 1 2.19 6.38 -12.97
CA MET A 1 2.34 5.07 -12.30
C MET A 1 3.47 5.30 -11.37
N ASP A 2 3.12 5.85 -10.24
CA ASP A 2 4.04 6.44 -9.31
C ASP A 2 4.42 5.35 -8.30
N THR A 3 5.71 5.08 -8.18
CA THR A 3 6.26 4.16 -7.20
C THR A 3 7.05 4.95 -6.17
N THR A 4 6.88 4.59 -4.90
CA THR A 4 7.63 5.19 -3.80
C THR A 4 8.49 4.11 -3.16
N THR A 5 9.80 4.28 -3.22
CA THR A 5 10.76 3.34 -2.63
C THR A 5 11.46 3.99 -1.44
N PHE A 6 11.55 3.28 -0.32
CA PHE A 6 12.30 3.71 0.85
C PHE A 6 12.91 2.52 1.59
N THR A 7 13.91 2.79 2.42
CA THR A 7 14.56 1.77 3.26
C THR A 7 14.06 1.88 4.70
N THR A 8 13.96 0.74 5.37
CA THR A 8 13.54 0.65 6.77
C THR A 8 14.39 -0.34 7.54
N ASN A 9 14.48 -0.16 8.86
CA ASN A 9 15.14 -1.09 9.77
C ASN A 9 14.18 -2.19 10.29
N LEU A 10 12.95 -2.23 9.77
CA LEU A 10 11.98 -3.25 10.13
C LEU A 10 12.30 -4.57 9.41
N SER A 11 12.16 -5.68 10.14
CA SER A 11 12.17 -7.01 9.54
C SER A 11 10.94 -7.23 8.65
N LEU A 12 11.02 -8.15 7.69
CA LEU A 12 9.88 -8.51 6.84
C LEU A 12 8.65 -8.94 7.67
N LYS A 13 8.87 -9.58 8.82
CA LYS A 13 7.80 -9.96 9.74
C LYS A 13 7.13 -8.76 10.40
N GLU A 14 7.89 -7.76 10.82
CA GLU A 14 7.31 -6.53 11.39
C GLU A 14 6.53 -5.73 10.35
N ILE A 15 7.02 -5.71 9.11
CA ILE A 15 6.30 -5.12 7.97
C ILE A 15 4.97 -5.86 7.76
N GLU A 16 4.99 -7.20 7.73
CA GLU A 16 3.77 -8.02 7.64
C GLU A 16 2.79 -7.73 8.77
N ASP A 17 3.26 -7.71 10.02
CA ASP A 17 2.41 -7.48 11.19
C ASP A 17 1.75 -6.09 11.14
N ARG A 18 2.50 -5.05 10.75
CA ARG A 18 1.96 -3.69 10.58
C ARG A 18 0.95 -3.60 9.45
N LEU A 19 1.19 -4.30 8.34
CA LEU A 19 0.29 -4.34 7.19
C LEU A 19 -0.96 -5.22 7.46
N SER A 20 -0.88 -6.20 8.36
CA SER A 20 -1.97 -7.14 8.64
C SER A 20 -3.24 -6.48 9.18
N GLY A 21 -3.11 -5.31 9.82
CA GLY A 21 -4.23 -4.51 10.32
C GLY A 21 -4.97 -3.71 9.25
N LEU A 22 -4.46 -3.70 8.02
CA LEU A 22 -4.99 -2.91 6.92
C LEU A 22 -6.13 -3.61 6.18
N GLU A 23 -7.04 -2.81 5.62
CA GLU A 23 -8.15 -3.36 4.85
C GLU A 23 -7.65 -4.15 3.63
N LYS A 24 -8.31 -5.28 3.34
CA LYS A 24 -8.00 -6.17 2.21
C LYS A 24 -6.54 -6.66 2.19
N PHE A 25 -5.86 -6.69 3.34
CA PHE A 25 -4.54 -7.28 3.46
C PHE A 25 -4.50 -8.69 2.85
N LYS A 26 -3.61 -8.88 1.88
CA LYS A 26 -3.44 -10.14 1.18
C LYS A 26 -1.99 -10.32 0.77
N ILE A 27 -1.34 -11.32 1.36
CA ILE A 27 -0.01 -11.78 0.94
C ILE A 27 -0.13 -12.39 -0.45
N LYS A 28 0.75 -11.95 -1.35
CA LYS A 28 0.91 -12.48 -2.72
C LYS A 28 2.10 -13.40 -2.81
N GLU A 29 3.19 -12.99 -2.17
CA GLU A 29 4.44 -13.73 -2.15
C GLU A 29 5.10 -13.51 -0.79
N LYS A 30 5.72 -14.57 -0.27
CA LYS A 30 6.44 -14.54 1.01
C LYS A 30 7.53 -15.60 0.95
N THR A 31 8.77 -15.15 0.97
CA THR A 31 9.98 -15.97 1.04
C THR A 31 10.78 -15.56 2.28
N GLU A 32 11.98 -16.09 2.44
CA GLU A 32 12.90 -15.66 3.51
C GLU A 32 13.46 -14.26 3.25
N GLU A 33 13.52 -13.82 1.98
CA GLU A 33 14.18 -12.57 1.57
C GLU A 33 13.19 -11.53 1.01
N GLU A 34 11.95 -11.93 0.69
CA GLU A 34 10.97 -11.08 0.03
C GLU A 34 9.55 -11.25 0.59
N LEU A 35 8.81 -10.14 0.62
CA LEU A 35 7.41 -10.08 1.03
C LEU A 35 6.63 -9.15 0.08
N THR A 36 5.65 -9.70 -0.62
CA THR A 36 4.74 -8.94 -1.47
C THR A 36 3.33 -9.00 -0.90
N VAL A 37 2.76 -7.84 -0.57
CA VAL A 37 1.46 -7.69 0.05
C VAL A 37 0.61 -6.72 -0.77
N ASN A 38 -0.66 -7.07 -0.90
CA ASN A 38 -1.68 -6.16 -1.39
C ASN A 38 -2.51 -5.65 -0.22
N VAL A 39 -2.74 -4.34 -0.15
CA VAL A 39 -3.64 -3.69 0.81
C VAL A 39 -4.61 -2.77 0.09
N GLY A 40 -5.65 -2.33 0.79
CA GLY A 40 -6.67 -1.41 0.30
C GLY A 40 -7.63 -2.00 -0.74
N ASP A 41 -8.75 -1.31 -0.90
CA ASP A 41 -9.75 -1.59 -1.93
C ASP A 41 -9.93 -0.38 -2.82
N ALA A 42 -10.34 -0.64 -4.05
CA ALA A 42 -10.66 0.43 -4.96
C ALA A 42 -11.94 1.14 -4.54
N PHE A 43 -11.96 2.44 -4.84
CA PHE A 43 -13.09 3.34 -4.68
C PHE A 43 -14.37 2.73 -5.29
N LYS A 44 -15.18 2.03 -4.49
CA LYS A 44 -16.53 1.66 -4.90
C LYS A 44 -17.39 2.91 -4.77
N TYR A 45 -17.49 3.69 -5.85
CA TYR A 45 -18.56 4.68 -6.01
C TYR A 45 -19.90 3.96 -5.93
N ARG A 46 -20.42 3.77 -4.72
CA ARG A 46 -21.85 3.58 -4.52
C ARG A 46 -22.40 4.98 -4.45
N PHE A 47 -23.04 5.44 -5.53
CA PHE A 47 -23.85 6.67 -5.58
C PHE A 47 -25.00 6.58 -4.57
N LEU A 48 -24.69 6.64 -3.27
CA LEU A 48 -25.62 6.90 -2.19
C LEU A 48 -25.28 8.31 -1.73
N GLY A 49 -26.19 9.23 -2.03
CA GLY A 49 -25.99 10.66 -1.94
C GLY A 49 -25.21 11.11 -0.71
N VAL A 50 -24.23 11.96 -0.97
CA VAL A 50 -23.76 13.01 -0.05
C VAL A 50 -23.12 12.54 1.25
N TYR A 51 -22.45 11.39 1.32
CA TYR A 51 -21.44 11.17 2.38
C TYR A 51 -20.31 10.29 1.86
N LEU A 52 -19.21 10.94 1.45
CA LEU A 52 -17.91 10.28 1.28
C LEU A 52 -17.35 10.03 2.68
N THR A 53 -17.64 8.88 3.28
CA THR A 53 -16.91 8.44 4.47
C THR A 53 -15.44 8.25 4.10
N GLN A 54 -14.52 8.83 4.88
CA GLN A 54 -13.07 8.84 4.64
C GLN A 54 -12.38 7.53 5.00
N ASP A 55 -13.12 6.51 5.43
CA ASP A 55 -12.59 5.21 5.87
C ASP A 55 -12.22 4.29 4.70
N TYR A 56 -11.49 4.80 3.69
CA TYR A 56 -11.10 4.00 2.52
C TYR A 56 -9.59 4.09 2.28
N GLN A 57 -8.94 2.92 2.24
CA GLN A 57 -7.51 2.83 1.94
C GLN A 57 -7.28 2.53 0.45
N ALA A 58 -6.37 3.29 -0.17
CA ALA A 58 -6.05 3.14 -1.58
C ALA A 58 -5.50 1.73 -1.90
N PRO A 59 -5.85 1.14 -3.07
CA PRO A 59 -5.36 -0.18 -3.44
C PRO A 59 -3.87 -0.11 -3.77
N ILE A 60 -3.03 -0.56 -2.84
CA ILE A 60 -1.57 -0.46 -2.94
C ILE A 60 -0.98 -1.87 -2.95
N ARG A 61 0.05 -2.04 -3.76
CA ARG A 61 0.99 -3.16 -3.67
C ARG A 61 2.20 -2.68 -2.87
N VAL A 62 2.59 -3.48 -1.89
CA VAL A 62 3.77 -3.29 -1.06
C VAL A 62 4.71 -4.45 -1.34
N GLU A 63 5.90 -4.16 -1.82
CA GLU A 63 6.98 -5.11 -2.07
C GLU A 63 8.11 -4.78 -1.11
N ALA A 64 8.51 -5.74 -0.27
CA ALA A 64 9.58 -5.57 0.70
C ALA A 64 10.65 -6.64 0.46
N THR A 65 11.91 -6.23 0.39
CA THR A 65 13.06 -7.10 0.16
C THR A 65 14.11 -6.87 1.23
N GLU A 66 14.63 -7.94 1.83
CA GLU A 66 15.68 -7.86 2.84
C GLU A 66 17.05 -7.61 2.18
N ASN A 67 17.81 -6.64 2.71
CA ASN A 67 19.08 -6.22 2.12
C ASN A 67 20.30 -7.01 2.68
N GLY A 68 20.08 -7.89 3.66
CA GLY A 68 21.14 -8.71 4.28
C GLY A 68 22.03 -7.95 5.29
N ASP A 69 21.76 -6.68 5.55
CA ASP A 69 22.45 -5.81 6.52
C ASP A 69 21.58 -5.47 7.75
N GLY A 70 20.43 -6.14 7.90
CA GLY A 70 19.42 -5.85 8.91
C GLY A 70 18.44 -4.75 8.52
N THR A 71 18.49 -4.26 7.27
CA THR A 71 17.50 -3.36 6.70
C THR A 71 16.67 -4.05 5.61
N ALA A 72 15.49 -3.50 5.32
CA ALA A 72 14.65 -3.91 4.22
C ALA A 72 14.36 -2.71 3.29
N THR A 73 14.33 -2.98 1.99
CA THR A 73 13.87 -2.02 0.97
C THR A 73 12.39 -2.26 0.74
N VAL A 74 11.58 -1.21 0.86
CA VAL A 74 10.14 -1.25 0.62
C VAL A 74 9.80 -0.41 -0.61
N GLU A 75 9.10 -1.01 -1.56
CA GLU A 75 8.51 -0.36 -2.73
C GLU A 75 6.97 -0.36 -2.60
N LEU A 76 6.39 0.82 -2.71
CA LEU A 76 4.96 1.04 -2.77
C LEU A 76 4.58 1.36 -4.21
N SER A 77 3.64 0.61 -4.77
CA SER A 77 3.14 0.82 -6.12
C SER A 77 1.62 0.80 -6.17
N GLU A 78 1.06 1.61 -7.06
CA GLU A 78 -0.39 1.60 -7.31
C GLU A 78 -0.81 0.22 -7.81
N ARG A 79 -1.73 -0.44 -7.10
CA ARG A 79 -2.38 -1.65 -7.61
C ARG A 79 -3.51 -1.21 -8.54
N GLY A 80 -3.13 -0.90 -9.79
CA GLY A 80 -4.04 -0.46 -10.83
C GLY A 80 -5.35 -1.24 -10.86
N LEU A 81 -6.44 -0.52 -11.12
CA LEU A 81 -7.77 -1.08 -11.24
C LEU A 81 -7.97 -1.69 -12.61
N GLU A 82 -8.01 -3.02 -12.71
CA GLU A 82 -8.61 -3.66 -13.88
C GLU A 82 -10.08 -3.20 -13.98
N GLY A 83 -10.36 -2.27 -14.89
CA GLY A 83 -11.72 -1.89 -15.30
C GLY A 83 -12.37 -0.66 -14.63
N THR A 84 -11.63 0.17 -13.87
CA THR A 84 -12.23 1.41 -13.28
C THR A 84 -11.63 2.67 -13.90
N LEU A 85 -12.48 3.47 -14.55
CA LEU A 85 -12.17 4.82 -15.01
C LEU A 85 -11.98 5.74 -13.80
N VAL A 86 -10.74 5.99 -13.41
CA VAL A 86 -10.42 6.99 -12.38
C VAL A 86 -10.26 8.35 -13.05
N THR A 87 -10.99 9.35 -12.57
CA THR A 87 -10.80 10.74 -13.03
C THR A 87 -9.47 11.24 -12.47
N THR A 88 -8.53 11.50 -13.38
CA THR A 88 -7.08 11.58 -13.14
C THR A 88 -6.66 12.50 -11.98
N GLY A 89 -7.27 13.68 -11.81
CA GLY A 89 -6.79 14.66 -10.82
C GLY A 89 -7.04 14.34 -9.33
N LYS A 90 -8.06 13.55 -8.99
CA LYS A 90 -8.35 13.17 -7.57
C LYS A 90 -7.74 11.82 -7.19
N SER A 91 -7.36 11.02 -8.18
CA SER A 91 -6.66 9.75 -8.00
C SER A 91 -5.29 9.97 -7.37
N ASP A 92 -4.52 10.87 -7.97
CA ASP A 92 -3.11 11.05 -7.65
C ASP A 92 -2.93 11.53 -6.21
N GLN A 93 -3.79 12.45 -5.74
CA GLN A 93 -3.79 12.92 -4.35
C GLN A 93 -4.20 11.81 -3.35
N PHE A 94 -5.08 10.91 -3.76
CA PHE A 94 -5.54 9.80 -2.92
C PHE A 94 -4.45 8.75 -2.73
N PHE A 95 -3.71 8.41 -3.79
CA PHE A 95 -2.56 7.51 -3.70
C PHE A 95 -1.37 8.16 -2.98
N ALA A 96 -1.10 9.44 -3.22
CA ALA A 96 -0.01 10.15 -2.54
C ALA A 96 -0.19 10.17 -1.01
N ALA A 97 -1.41 10.48 -0.52
CA ALA A 97 -1.70 10.47 0.91
C ALA A 97 -1.54 9.06 1.52
N ALA A 98 -1.97 8.03 0.79
CA ALA A 98 -1.83 6.64 1.25
C ALA A 98 -0.37 6.15 1.23
N PHE A 99 0.44 6.60 0.27
CA PHE A 99 1.89 6.34 0.28
C PHE A 99 2.57 7.02 1.46
N GLU A 100 2.23 8.29 1.76
CA GLU A 100 2.78 9.01 2.92
C GLU A 100 2.44 8.32 4.24
N GLU A 101 1.19 7.85 4.39
CA GLU A 101 0.75 7.11 5.59
C GLU A 101 1.51 5.78 5.75
N LEU A 102 1.65 5.00 4.67
CA LEU A 102 2.41 3.74 4.71
C LEU A 102 3.88 3.98 4.95
N GLN A 103 4.47 5.02 4.35
CA GLN A 103 5.86 5.39 4.59
C GLN A 103 6.08 5.83 6.03
N ALA A 104 5.17 6.59 6.64
CA ALA A 104 5.25 6.95 8.06
C ALA A 104 5.09 5.72 8.98
N SER A 105 4.24 4.77 8.61
CA SER A 105 4.02 3.54 9.38
C SER A 105 5.20 2.56 9.27
N LEU A 106 5.88 2.51 8.13
CA LEU A 106 6.92 1.54 7.84
C LEU A 106 8.36 2.10 7.91
N GLY A 107 8.56 3.41 7.78
CA GLY A 107 9.86 4.07 7.74
C GLY A 107 10.35 4.68 9.06
N GLY A 108 9.71 4.30 10.18
CA GLY A 108 9.94 4.88 11.52
C GLY A 108 11.40 5.03 11.95
#